data_AF-A0A2V9XCV6-F1
#
_entry.id   AF-A0A2V9XCV6-F1
#
_cell.length_a   1.000
_cell.length_b   1.000
_cell.length_c   1.000
_cell.angle_alpha   90.00
_cell.angle_beta   90.00
_cell.angle_gamma   90.00
#
_symmetry.space_group_name_H-M   'P 1'
#
loop_
_entity.id
_entity.type
_entity.pdbx_description
1 polymer ?
#
loop_
_entity_poly.entity_id
_entity_poly.type
_entity_poly.pdbx_seq_one_letter_code
_entity_poly.pdbx_strand_id
1 'polypeptide(L)'
;MLALRKKPDLVIEVFRKGARGVFYRTAVFADLRKCIQRVEQGKIWANNNELEYIVGALMQAPAPNVNRTKTTHSLSKREEEIARLVAAGLSNGEISARLGLSKHTVKNYLFRIFEKLGLSTRIELVLYILSRRQKRNNDKETIVETKYRRTA
;
A
#
# COMPACT_ATOMS: atom_id res chain seq x y z
N MET A 1 5.42 -3.60 18.05
CA MET A 1 5.42 -2.27 18.70
C MET A 1 6.80 -2.06 19.27
N LEU A 2 7.57 -1.09 18.77
CA LEU A 2 8.95 -0.83 19.21
C LEU A 2 8.98 0.47 20.02
N ALA A 3 9.63 0.45 21.19
CA ALA A 3 9.85 1.64 22.00
C ALA A 3 11.01 2.45 21.39
N LEU A 4 10.67 3.49 20.62
CA LEU A 4 11.64 4.30 19.89
C LEU A 4 12.09 5.50 20.75
N ARG A 5 13.31 5.99 20.52
CA ARG A 5 13.68 7.37 20.88
C ARG A 5 13.09 8.31 19.82
N LYS A 6 12.69 9.54 20.18
CA LYS A 6 12.15 10.54 19.23
C LYS A 6 13.23 10.93 18.19
N LYS A 7 13.31 10.18 17.10
CA LYS A 7 14.16 10.46 15.93
C LYS A 7 13.31 10.30 14.65
N PRO A 8 13.27 11.31 13.76
CA PRO A 8 12.44 11.29 12.57
C PRO A 8 12.77 10.12 11.63
N ASP A 9 14.07 9.82 11.43
CA ASP A 9 14.52 8.73 10.56
C ASP A 9 13.94 7.37 10.99
N LEU A 10 13.88 7.15 12.29
CA LEU A 10 13.43 5.90 12.88
C LEU A 10 11.92 5.73 12.72
N VAL A 11 11.16 6.82 12.83
CA VAL A 11 9.71 6.83 12.54
C VAL A 11 9.49 6.48 11.07
N ILE A 12 10.19 7.16 10.16
CA ILE A 12 10.09 6.91 8.72
C ILE A 12 10.42 5.45 8.40
N GLU A 13 11.51 4.93 8.94
CA GLU A 13 11.96 3.56 8.69
C GLU A 13 10.93 2.51 9.14
N VAL A 14 10.38 2.63 10.35
CA VAL A 14 9.40 1.64 10.84
C VAL A 14 8.09 1.69 10.05
N PHE A 15 7.65 2.88 9.64
CA PHE A 15 6.46 3.03 8.80
C PHE A 15 6.70 2.47 7.39
N ARG A 16 7.89 2.67 6.81
CA ARG A 16 8.29 2.03 5.55
C ARG A 16 8.28 0.50 5.66
N LYS A 17 8.65 -0.06 6.82
CA LYS A 17 8.55 -1.50 7.13
C LYS A 17 7.12 -1.98 7.42
N GLY A 18 6.10 -1.12 7.27
CA GLY A 18 4.69 -1.48 7.42
C GLY A 18 4.13 -1.36 8.84
N ALA A 19 4.87 -0.72 9.76
CA ALA A 19 4.30 -0.35 11.05
C ALA A 19 3.12 0.62 10.83
N ARG A 20 2.06 0.44 11.62
CA ARG A 20 0.89 1.34 11.62
C ARG A 20 0.85 2.28 12.82
N GLY A 21 1.86 2.24 13.67
CA GLY A 21 1.97 3.18 14.77
C GLY A 21 3.30 3.11 15.50
N VAL A 22 3.66 4.25 16.10
CA VAL A 22 4.83 4.42 16.95
C VAL A 22 4.40 4.78 18.36
N PHE A 23 5.18 4.34 19.35
CA PHE A 23 4.89 4.63 20.75
C PHE A 23 6.20 4.78 21.52
N TYR A 24 6.23 5.76 22.41
CA TYR A 24 7.43 6.13 23.16
C TYR A 24 7.31 5.64 24.59
N ARG A 25 8.44 5.28 25.21
CA ARG A 25 8.47 4.84 26.61
C ARG A 25 8.01 5.93 27.59
N THR A 26 8.01 7.20 27.16
CA THR A 26 7.55 8.36 27.94
C THR A 26 6.04 8.60 27.83
N ALA A 27 5.30 7.82 27.03
CA ALA A 27 3.86 8.00 26.85
C ALA A 27 3.05 7.28 27.93
N VAL A 28 1.85 7.79 28.19
CA VAL A 28 0.96 7.28 29.25
C VAL A 28 0.46 5.88 28.90
N PHE A 29 0.46 4.95 29.86
CA PHE A 29 0.08 3.56 29.65
C PHE A 29 -1.37 3.40 29.13
N ALA A 30 -2.28 4.31 29.45
CA ALA A 30 -3.63 4.32 28.91
C ALA A 30 -3.65 4.46 27.38
N ASP A 31 -2.71 5.21 26.82
CA ASP A 31 -2.58 5.42 25.37
C ASP A 31 -1.96 4.22 24.66
N LEU A 32 -1.19 3.40 25.37
CA LEU A 32 -0.67 2.13 24.85
C LEU A 32 -1.82 1.20 24.46
N ARG A 33 -2.80 1.03 25.36
CA ARG A 33 -3.98 0.21 25.09
C ARG A 33 -4.76 0.73 23.88
N LYS A 34 -5.00 2.05 23.81
CA LYS A 34 -5.70 2.68 22.67
C LYS A 34 -4.93 2.51 21.37
N CYS A 35 -3.61 2.66 21.40
CA CYS A 35 -2.72 2.47 20.26
C CYS A 35 -2.86 1.04 19.70
N ILE A 36 -2.74 0.03 20.55
CA ILE A 36 -2.87 -1.38 20.15
C ILE A 36 -4.23 -1.63 19.48
N GLN A 37 -5.32 -1.21 20.12
CA GLN A 37 -6.67 -1.36 19.56
C GLN A 37 -6.85 -0.68 18.19
N ARG A 38 -6.34 0.55 18.04
CA ARG A 38 -6.40 1.30 16.77
C ARG A 38 -5.60 0.59 15.67
N VAL A 39 -4.39 0.14 15.98
CA VAL A 39 -3.50 -0.54 15.02
C VAL A 39 -4.06 -1.91 14.60
N GLU A 40 -4.69 -2.65 15.51
CA GLU A 40 -5.38 -3.90 15.18
C GLU A 40 -6.58 -3.69 14.26
N GLN A 41 -7.30 -2.58 14.42
CA GLN A 41 -8.37 -2.16 13.51
C GLN A 41 -7.83 -1.69 12.14
N GLY A 42 -6.51 -1.68 11.93
CA GLY A 42 -5.89 -1.22 10.70
C GLY A 42 -5.71 0.29 10.60
N LYS A 43 -6.01 1.03 11.67
CA LYS A 43 -5.86 2.50 11.72
C LYS A 43 -4.40 2.89 12.02
N ILE A 44 -4.07 4.13 11.68
CA ILE A 44 -2.76 4.72 11.99
C ILE A 44 -2.77 5.34 13.39
N TRP A 45 -1.70 5.11 14.15
CA TRP A 45 -1.41 5.79 15.41
C TRP A 45 -0.11 6.58 15.28
N ALA A 46 -0.22 7.87 15.01
CA ALA A 46 0.88 8.82 14.93
C ALA A 46 0.37 10.21 15.34
N ASN A 47 1.19 11.01 16.01
CA ASN A 47 0.89 12.42 16.24
C ASN A 47 1.22 13.26 14.99
N ASN A 48 0.92 14.56 15.04
CA ASN A 48 1.11 15.45 13.90
C ASN A 48 2.57 15.51 13.43
N ASN A 49 3.53 15.60 14.35
CA ASN A 49 4.95 15.67 14.00
C ASN A 49 5.43 14.39 13.30
N GLU A 50 4.98 13.22 13.77
CA GLU A 50 5.28 11.94 13.13
C GLU A 50 4.65 11.85 11.73
N LEU A 51 3.42 12.32 11.57
CA LEU A 51 2.75 12.38 10.28
C LEU A 51 3.49 13.31 9.31
N GLU A 52 3.96 14.48 9.76
CA GLU A 52 4.78 15.39 8.96
C GLU A 52 6.05 14.72 8.45
N TYR A 53 6.76 13.96 9.29
CA TYR A 53 7.95 13.20 8.86
C TYR A 53 7.60 12.15 7.80
N ILE A 54 6.51 11.42 7.99
CA ILE A 54 6.07 10.38 7.07
C ILE A 54 5.67 10.99 5.72
N VAL A 55 4.88 12.07 5.72
CA VAL A 55 4.44 12.76 4.51
C VAL A 55 5.62 13.37 3.76
N GLY A 56 6.52 14.07 4.46
CA GLY A 56 7.73 14.64 3.85
C GLY A 56 8.61 13.58 3.19
N ALA A 57 8.78 12.43 3.85
CA ALA A 57 9.55 11.30 3.31
C ALA A 57 8.88 10.61 2.11
N LEU A 58 7.55 10.66 1.99
CA LEU A 58 6.81 10.17 0.83
C LEU A 58 6.98 11.12 -0.37
N MET A 59 6.98 12.43 -0.14
CA MET A 59 7.14 13.43 -1.21
C MET A 59 8.56 13.44 -1.81
N GLN A 60 9.57 13.06 -1.02
CA GLN A 60 10.97 12.99 -1.46
C GLN A 60 11.38 11.61 -2.00
N ALA A 61 10.53 10.59 -1.86
CA ALA A 61 10.85 9.27 -2.37
C ALA A 61 10.85 9.28 -3.90
N PRO A 62 11.93 8.78 -4.57
CA PRO A 62 11.90 8.56 -6.00
C PRO A 62 10.67 7.73 -6.36
N ALA A 63 9.99 8.08 -7.46
CA ALA A 63 8.88 7.28 -7.95
C ALA A 63 9.34 5.81 -8.01
N PRO A 64 8.58 4.87 -7.42
CA PRO A 64 8.95 3.47 -7.42
C PRO A 64 9.23 3.05 -8.86
N ASN A 65 10.44 2.54 -9.11
CA ASN A 65 10.79 2.05 -10.43
C ASN A 65 10.13 0.69 -10.63
N VAL A 66 8.83 0.70 -10.93
CA VAL A 66 7.97 -0.48 -11.13
C VAL A 66 8.39 -1.28 -12.39
N ASN A 67 9.40 -0.84 -13.13
CA ASN A 67 9.89 -1.51 -14.33
C ASN A 67 10.78 -2.74 -14.07
N ARG A 68 11.00 -3.17 -12.83
CA ARG A 68 11.99 -4.21 -12.51
C ARG A 68 11.50 -5.64 -12.27
N THR A 69 10.23 -5.98 -12.42
CA THR A 69 9.81 -7.39 -12.38
C THR A 69 9.14 -7.80 -13.69
N LYS A 70 9.87 -8.57 -14.51
CA LYS A 70 9.25 -9.47 -15.48
C LYS A 70 8.31 -10.38 -14.69
N THR A 71 7.01 -10.08 -14.70
CA THR A 71 5.99 -10.91 -14.07
C THR A 71 5.99 -12.27 -14.78
N THR A 72 6.37 -13.33 -14.09
CA THR A 72 6.31 -14.69 -14.63
C THR A 72 4.87 -15.20 -14.72
N HIS A 73 3.92 -14.63 -13.96
CA HIS A 73 2.52 -15.09 -13.95
C HIS A 73 1.51 -13.95 -13.82
N SER A 74 0.40 -14.04 -14.57
CA SER A 74 -0.75 -13.14 -14.43
C SER A 74 -1.56 -13.45 -13.16
N LEU A 75 -2.18 -12.42 -12.59
CA LEU A 75 -3.15 -12.61 -11.52
C LEU A 75 -4.43 -13.26 -12.07
N SER A 76 -5.02 -14.16 -11.29
CA SER A 76 -6.39 -14.65 -11.53
C SER A 76 -7.41 -13.52 -11.34
N LYS A 77 -8.63 -13.71 -11.87
CA LYS A 77 -9.73 -12.73 -11.73
C LYS A 77 -9.98 -12.33 -10.27
N ARG A 78 -9.94 -13.31 -9.35
CA ARG A 78 -10.17 -13.06 -7.91
C ARG A 78 -9.01 -12.31 -7.26
N GLU A 79 -7.78 -12.64 -7.63
CA GLU A 79 -6.59 -11.91 -7.17
C GLU A 79 -6.57 -10.47 -7.68
N GLU A 80 -6.98 -10.24 -8.94
CA GLU A 80 -7.07 -8.90 -9.53
C GLU A 80 -8.18 -8.05 -8.87
N GLU A 81 -9.32 -8.66 -8.53
CA GLU A 81 -10.37 -8.01 -7.75
C GLU A 81 -9.85 -7.56 -6.38
N ILE A 82 -9.17 -8.45 -5.64
CA ILE A 82 -8.59 -8.12 -4.33
C ILE A 82 -7.52 -7.02 -4.47
N ALA A 83 -6.62 -7.11 -5.45
CA ALA A 83 -5.60 -6.11 -5.70
C ALA A 83 -6.20 -4.72 -6.01
N ARG A 84 -7.32 -4.66 -6.73
CA ARG A 84 -8.03 -3.40 -7.00
C ARG A 84 -8.64 -2.79 -5.74
N LEU A 85 -9.25 -3.60 -4.86
CA LEU A 85 -9.79 -3.10 -3.60
C LEU A 85 -8.68 -2.58 -2.66
N VAL A 86 -7.51 -3.22 -2.70
CA VAL A 86 -6.32 -2.75 -2.00
C VAL A 86 -5.86 -1.39 -2.51
N ALA A 87 -5.78 -1.24 -3.84
CA ALA A 87 -5.45 0.03 -4.49
C ALA A 87 -6.49 1.14 -4.21
N ALA A 88 -7.74 0.77 -3.96
CA ALA A 88 -8.79 1.69 -3.50
C ALA A 88 -8.71 2.01 -1.99
N GLY A 89 -7.71 1.50 -1.27
CA GLY A 89 -7.45 1.82 0.14
C GLY A 89 -8.14 0.93 1.16
N LEU A 90 -8.92 -0.09 0.75
CA LEU A 90 -9.70 -0.90 1.68
C LEU A 90 -8.82 -1.83 2.52
N SER A 91 -9.02 -1.82 3.83
CA SER A 91 -8.40 -2.77 4.77
C SER A 91 -8.82 -4.22 4.50
N ASN A 92 -8.07 -5.19 5.03
CA ASN A 92 -8.42 -6.60 4.89
C ASN A 92 -9.80 -6.91 5.51
N GLY A 93 -10.21 -6.16 6.54
CA GLY A 93 -11.55 -6.27 7.12
C GLY A 93 -12.65 -5.83 6.15
N GLU A 94 -12.48 -4.67 5.52
CA GLU A 94 -13.44 -4.17 4.53
C GLU A 94 -13.50 -5.05 3.28
N ILE A 95 -12.34 -5.54 2.82
CA ILE A 95 -12.27 -6.50 1.71
C ILE A 95 -12.99 -7.80 2.09
N SER A 96 -12.78 -8.30 3.32
CA SER A 96 -13.41 -9.53 3.80
C SER A 96 -14.94 -9.41 3.80
N ALA A 97 -15.47 -8.30 4.34
CA ALA A 97 -16.90 -8.01 4.34
C ALA A 97 -17.47 -7.85 2.92
N ARG A 98 -16.76 -7.13 2.04
CA ARG A 98 -17.22 -6.87 0.66
C ARG A 98 -17.25 -8.12 -0.21
N LEU A 99 -16.32 -9.05 0.03
CA LEU A 99 -16.14 -10.24 -0.81
C LEU A 99 -16.72 -11.52 -0.19
N GLY A 100 -17.31 -11.45 1.01
CA GLY A 100 -17.79 -12.62 1.74
C GLY A 100 -16.68 -13.60 2.13
N LEU A 101 -15.47 -13.10 2.39
CA LEU A 101 -14.29 -13.89 2.72
C LEU A 101 -13.93 -13.73 4.19
N SER A 102 -13.15 -14.68 4.74
CA SER A 102 -12.52 -14.44 6.05
C SER A 102 -11.32 -13.49 5.92
N LYS A 103 -11.00 -12.74 6.98
CA LYS A 103 -9.78 -11.91 7.03
C LYS A 103 -8.50 -12.72 6.77
N HIS A 104 -8.47 -13.98 7.20
CA HIS A 104 -7.36 -14.90 6.96
C HIS A 104 -7.24 -15.24 5.47
N THR A 105 -8.37 -15.54 4.81
CA THR A 105 -8.41 -15.80 3.37
C THR A 105 -7.90 -14.61 2.57
N VAL A 106 -8.28 -13.37 2.94
CA VAL A 106 -7.76 -12.15 2.30
C VAL A 106 -6.25 -12.02 2.48
N LYS A 107 -5.70 -12.32 3.67
CA LYS A 107 -4.24 -12.34 3.89
C LYS A 107 -3.54 -13.37 2.99
N ASN A 108 -4.11 -14.56 2.83
CA ASN A 108 -3.54 -15.60 1.96
C ASN A 108 -3.56 -15.19 0.48
N TYR A 109 -4.63 -14.55 0.02
CA TYR A 109 -4.67 -13.96 -1.33
C TYR A 109 -3.59 -12.89 -1.51
N LEU A 110 -3.43 -11.98 -0.55
CA LEU A 110 -2.40 -10.95 -0.60
C LEU A 110 -0.99 -11.54 -0.67
N PHE A 111 -0.70 -12.58 0.13
CA PHE A 111 0.56 -13.29 0.07
C PHE A 111 0.84 -13.86 -1.32
N ARG A 112 -0.13 -14.54 -1.93
CA ARG A 112 0.00 -15.08 -3.30
C ARG A 112 0.16 -13.99 -4.35
N ILE A 113 -0.52 -12.86 -4.20
CA ILE A 113 -0.41 -11.71 -5.10
C ILE A 113 1.01 -11.12 -5.02
N PHE A 114 1.54 -10.97 -3.81
CA PHE A 114 2.90 -10.48 -3.56
C PHE A 114 3.94 -11.39 -4.20
N GLU A 115 3.85 -12.70 -3.97
CA GLU A 115 4.71 -13.71 -4.61
C GLU A 115 4.65 -13.63 -6.14
N LYS A 116 3.43 -13.61 -6.73
CA LYS A 116 3.25 -13.57 -8.19
C LYS A 116 3.79 -12.29 -8.84
N LEU A 117 3.70 -11.16 -8.14
CA LEU A 117 4.11 -9.86 -8.67
C LEU A 117 5.55 -9.49 -8.29
N GLY A 118 6.19 -10.28 -7.42
CA GLY A 118 7.51 -9.97 -6.86
C GLY A 118 7.49 -8.73 -5.96
N LEU A 119 6.39 -8.51 -5.25
CA LEU A 119 6.21 -7.37 -4.35
C LEU A 119 6.37 -7.83 -2.91
N SER A 120 6.93 -6.97 -2.06
CA SER A 120 7.14 -7.21 -0.64
C SER A 120 6.13 -6.47 0.22
N THR A 121 5.54 -5.37 -0.28
CA THR A 121 4.67 -4.53 0.51
C THR A 121 3.32 -4.24 -0.12
N ARG A 122 2.34 -3.96 0.75
CA ARG A 122 1.03 -3.47 0.33
C ARG A 122 1.13 -2.16 -0.45
N ILE A 123 2.06 -1.28 -0.06
CA ILE A 123 2.29 0.01 -0.73
C ILE A 123 2.81 -0.24 -2.15
N GLU A 124 3.77 -1.16 -2.32
CA GLU A 124 4.23 -1.58 -3.65
C GLU A 124 3.09 -2.12 -4.52
N LEU A 125 2.14 -2.88 -3.96
CA LEU A 125 0.96 -3.33 -4.70
C LEU A 125 0.06 -2.17 -5.14
N VAL A 126 -0.16 -1.18 -4.27
CA VAL A 126 -0.92 0.03 -4.62
C VAL A 126 -0.22 0.77 -5.78
N LEU A 127 1.08 1.00 -5.65
CA LEU A 127 1.89 1.69 -6.65
C LEU A 127 1.90 0.93 -7.99
N TYR A 128 2.07 -0.39 -7.94
CA TYR A 128 2.00 -1.27 -9.12
C TYR A 128 0.70 -1.11 -9.90
N ILE A 129 -0.45 -1.11 -9.20
CA ILE A 129 -1.76 -0.97 -9.84
C ILE A 129 -1.97 0.43 -10.43
N LEU A 130 -1.52 1.48 -9.73
CA LEU A 130 -1.64 2.87 -10.20
C LEU A 130 -0.77 3.12 -11.44
N SER A 131 0.49 2.65 -11.45
CA SER A 131 1.38 2.76 -12.61
C SER A 131 0.83 2.00 -13.82
N ARG A 132 0.22 0.82 -13.61
CA ARG A 132 -0.43 0.05 -14.69
C ARG A 132 -1.72 0.69 -15.21
N ARG A 133 -2.38 1.54 -14.43
CA ARG A 133 -3.52 2.35 -14.88
C ARG A 133 -3.04 3.51 -15.76
N GLN A 134 -1.96 4.20 -15.38
CA GLN A 134 -1.36 5.26 -16.20
C GLN A 134 -0.88 4.73 -17.56
N LYS A 135 -0.16 3.60 -17.58
CA LYS A 135 0.32 3.00 -18.85
C LYS A 135 -0.83 2.68 -19.81
N ARG A 136 -1.91 2.09 -19.32
CA ARG A 136 -3.13 1.83 -20.13
C ARG A 136 -3.84 3.08 -20.62
N ASN A 137 -3.75 4.19 -19.90
CA ASN A 137 -4.35 5.45 -20.33
C ASN A 137 -3.50 6.09 -21.44
N ASN A 138 -2.18 6.13 -21.27
CA ASN A 138 -1.25 6.65 -22.27
C ASN A 138 -1.28 5.83 -23.57
N ASP A 139 -1.35 4.49 -23.47
CA ASP A 139 -1.45 3.61 -24.65
C ASP A 139 -2.75 3.87 -25.45
N LYS A 140 -3.85 4.25 -24.79
CA LYS A 140 -5.13 4.58 -25.44
C LYS A 140 -5.08 5.92 -26.17
N GLU A 141 -4.44 6.94 -25.58
CA GLU A 141 -4.28 8.25 -26.22
C GLU A 141 -3.41 8.16 -27.48
N THR A 142 -2.32 7.38 -27.44
CA THR A 142 -1.46 7.16 -28.62
C THR A 142 -2.16 6.43 -29.76
N ILE A 143 -3.04 5.47 -29.47
CA ILE A 143 -3.82 4.76 -30.50
C ILE A 143 -4.84 5.70 -31.17
N VAL A 144 -5.45 6.62 -30.42
CA VAL A 144 -6.39 7.61 -30.96
C VAL A 144 -5.66 8.62 -31.87
N GLU A 145 -4.51 9.15 -31.45
CA GLU A 145 -3.71 10.07 -32.26
C GLU A 145 -3.17 9.43 -33.55
N THR A 146 -2.74 8.17 -33.49
CA THR A 146 -2.23 7.45 -34.66
C THR A 146 -3.34 7.18 -35.68
N LYS A 147 -4.58 6.98 -35.22
CA LYS A 147 -5.74 6.74 -36.11
C LYS A 147 -6.18 8.01 -36.84
N TYR A 148 -6.05 9.19 -36.22
CA TYR A 148 -6.36 10.48 -36.83
C TYR A 148 -5.34 10.91 -37.91
N ARG A 149 -4.06 10.52 -37.80
CA ARG A 149 -3.03 10.85 -38.80
C ARG A 149 -3.08 10.03 -40.09
N ARG A 150 -3.85 8.94 -40.15
CA ARG A 150 -3.97 8.07 -41.35
C ARG A 150 -5.20 8.35 -42.22
N THR A 151 -6.03 9.32 -41.84
CA THR A 151 -7.25 9.70 -42.59
C THR A 151 -7.21 11.14 -43.14
N ALA A 152 -6.04 11.79 -43.10
CA ALA A 152 -5.78 13.10 -43.69
C ALA A 152 -4.77 12.97 -44.84
#